data_AF-A0A973CZJ4-F1
#
_entry.id   AF-A0A973CZJ4-F1
#
_cell.length_a   1.000
_cell.length_b   1.000
_cell.length_c   1.000
_cell.angle_alpha   90.00
_cell.angle_beta   90.00
_cell.angle_gamma   90.00
#
_symmetry.space_group_name_H-M   'P 1'
#
loop_
_entity.id
_entity.type
_entity.pdbx_description
1 polymer ?
#
loop_
_entity_poly.entity_id
_entity_poly.type
_entity_poly.pdbx_seq_one_letter_code
_entity_poly.pdbx_strand_id
1 'polypeptide(L)'
;MKGLAHVTRLRLALGMVIGLLVSCVQQPVSSGVPQWLFNPRLGVVASCGFHIGGRYQQEECAIQRGRERLAAEKGVEVSSIAVIKERVVSGHESVVMDKEITSNIKNTIIKARVKEFYYDVPRDEYYVWVVPN
;
A
#
# COMPACT_ATOMS: atom_id res chain seq x y z
N MET A 1 -52.33 46.18 23.70
CA MET A 1 -50.86 46.12 23.47
C MET A 1 -50.27 44.83 24.05
N LYS A 2 -50.46 43.67 23.39
CA LYS A 2 -49.96 42.35 23.86
C LYS A 2 -49.32 41.48 22.75
N GLY A 3 -49.00 42.06 21.59
CA GLY A 3 -48.53 41.31 20.42
C GLY A 3 -47.01 41.31 20.18
N LEU A 4 -46.23 42.16 20.87
CA LEU A 4 -44.84 42.44 20.47
C LEU A 4 -43.79 41.54 21.17
N ALA A 5 -44.14 40.89 22.29
CA ALA A 5 -43.19 40.11 23.09
C ALA A 5 -43.06 38.63 22.67
N HIS A 6 -44.03 38.09 21.92
CA HIS A 6 -44.00 36.68 21.48
C HIS A 6 -43.19 36.45 20.21
N VAL A 7 -43.12 37.46 19.32
CA VAL A 7 -42.41 37.37 18.03
C VAL A 7 -40.89 37.33 18.21
N THR A 8 -40.36 37.99 19.25
CA THR A 8 -38.93 38.07 19.56
C THR A 8 -38.36 36.77 20.13
N ARG A 9 -39.14 36.03 20.95
CA ARG A 9 -38.70 34.75 21.53
C ARG A 9 -38.66 33.62 20.49
N LEU A 10 -39.59 33.63 19.53
CA LEU A 10 -39.64 32.63 18.46
C LEU A 10 -38.48 32.77 17.45
N ARG A 11 -38.03 34.01 17.18
CA ARG A 11 -36.88 34.27 16.30
C ARG A 11 -35.53 33.91 16.91
N LEU A 12 -35.36 34.08 18.23
CA LEU A 12 -34.14 33.65 18.92
C LEU A 12 -34.01 32.12 18.97
N ALA A 13 -35.13 31.42 19.23
CA ALA A 13 -35.14 29.96 19.23
C ALA A 13 -34.86 29.36 17.85
N LEU A 14 -35.40 29.96 16.78
CA LEU A 14 -35.18 29.49 15.41
C LEU A 14 -33.74 29.75 14.93
N GLY A 15 -33.10 30.84 15.35
CA GLY A 15 -31.70 31.14 15.04
C GLY A 15 -30.71 30.18 15.70
N MET A 16 -31.02 29.70 16.91
CA MET A 16 -30.16 28.78 17.66
C MET A 16 -30.16 27.35 17.08
N VAL A 17 -31.28 26.91 16.48
CA VAL A 17 -31.39 25.58 15.86
C VAL A 17 -30.64 25.50 14.53
N ILE A 18 -30.55 26.61 13.78
CA ILE A 18 -29.85 26.64 12.48
C ILE A 18 -28.31 26.63 12.67
N GLY A 19 -27.79 27.19 13.77
CA GLY A 19 -26.35 27.20 14.07
C GLY A 19 -25.75 25.83 14.40
N LEU A 20 -26.57 24.87 14.84
CA LEU A 20 -26.13 23.53 15.24
C LEU A 20 -25.96 22.55 14.05
N LEU A 21 -26.36 22.93 12.84
CA LEU A 21 -26.30 22.05 11.66
C LEU A 21 -25.04 22.25 10.80
N VAL A 22 -24.14 23.17 11.15
CA VAL A 22 -22.99 23.54 10.28
C VAL A 22 -21.65 22.91 10.72
N SER A 23 -21.60 22.17 11.84
CA SER A 23 -20.35 21.62 12.38
C SER A 23 -20.08 20.16 12.03
N CYS A 24 -20.28 19.76 10.77
CA CYS A 24 -19.73 18.50 10.27
C CYS A 24 -19.17 18.67 8.86
N VAL A 25 -18.24 19.62 8.71
CA VAL A 25 -17.26 19.53 7.62
C VAL A 25 -16.18 18.57 8.10
N GLN A 26 -16.37 17.29 7.78
CA GLN A 26 -15.31 16.31 7.85
C GLN A 26 -14.25 16.72 6.83
N GLN A 27 -13.19 17.38 7.30
CA GLN A 27 -12.00 17.55 6.47
C GLN A 27 -11.53 16.13 6.08
N PRO A 28 -11.27 15.85 4.79
CA PRO A 28 -10.73 14.56 4.41
C PRO A 28 -9.39 14.43 5.13
N VAL A 29 -9.34 13.52 6.11
CA VAL A 29 -8.09 13.09 6.72
C VAL A 29 -7.25 12.50 5.59
N SER A 30 -6.29 13.27 5.10
CA SER A 30 -5.18 12.70 4.33
C SER A 30 -4.58 11.63 5.23
N SER A 31 -4.80 10.37 4.90
CA SER A 31 -4.48 9.20 5.74
C SER A 31 -2.97 8.99 5.91
N GLY A 32 -2.14 9.96 5.50
CA GLY A 32 -0.69 9.80 5.37
C GLY A 32 -0.29 8.79 4.29
N VAL A 33 -1.26 8.16 3.62
CA VAL A 33 -1.02 7.16 2.58
C VAL A 33 -0.77 7.87 1.25
N PRO A 34 0.40 7.66 0.60
CA PRO A 34 0.69 8.29 -0.67
C PRO A 34 -0.21 7.78 -1.81
N GLN A 35 -0.60 8.68 -2.72
CA GLN A 35 -1.47 8.34 -3.84
C GLN A 35 -0.85 7.30 -4.80
N TRP A 36 0.48 7.33 -4.95
CA TRP A 36 1.19 6.40 -5.83
C TRP A 36 1.05 4.94 -5.40
N LEU A 37 0.67 4.69 -4.14
CA LEU A 37 0.47 3.34 -3.60
C LEU A 37 -0.62 2.58 -4.36
N PHE A 38 -1.68 3.29 -4.76
CA PHE A 38 -2.84 2.71 -5.46
C PHE A 38 -2.81 2.96 -6.96
N ASN A 39 -2.24 4.10 -7.39
CA ASN A 39 -2.21 4.49 -8.79
C ASN A 39 -0.83 5.09 -9.15
N PRO A 40 0.20 4.26 -9.34
CA PRO A 40 1.51 4.74 -9.80
C PRO A 40 1.41 5.14 -11.27
N ARG A 41 1.67 6.41 -11.58
CA ARG A 41 1.64 6.90 -12.99
C ARG A 41 2.68 6.25 -13.88
N LEU A 42 3.78 5.78 -13.30
CA LEU A 42 4.92 5.20 -14.01
C LEU A 42 5.62 4.19 -13.09
N GLY A 43 6.09 3.08 -13.65
CA GLY A 43 6.82 2.07 -12.89
C GLY A 43 5.89 1.23 -12.02
N VAL A 44 6.45 0.62 -10.98
CA VAL A 44 5.78 -0.41 -10.20
C VAL A 44 5.82 -0.11 -8.71
N VAL A 45 4.81 -0.60 -8.00
CA VAL A 45 4.80 -0.63 -6.54
C VAL A 45 5.04 -2.06 -6.09
N ALA A 46 5.93 -2.21 -5.11
CA ALA A 46 6.17 -3.48 -4.44
C ALA A 46 6.22 -3.26 -2.93
N SER A 47 5.95 -4.33 -2.19
CA SER A 47 5.95 -4.30 -0.73
C SER A 47 6.63 -5.53 -0.14
N CYS A 48 7.07 -5.38 1.10
CA CYS A 48 7.47 -6.48 1.97
C CYS A 48 6.93 -6.24 3.39
N GLY A 49 6.25 -7.24 3.94
CA GLY A 49 5.81 -7.25 5.33
C GLY A 49 6.96 -7.54 6.29
N PHE A 50 6.62 -7.84 7.54
CA PHE A 50 7.57 -8.20 8.59
C PHE A 50 8.68 -9.15 8.09
N HIS A 51 9.92 -8.83 8.43
CA HIS A 51 11.09 -9.64 8.11
C HIS A 51 11.88 -9.94 9.38
N ILE A 52 12.31 -11.20 9.56
CA ILE A 52 13.07 -11.64 10.76
C ILE A 52 14.38 -10.86 10.96
N GLY A 53 15.01 -10.46 9.85
CA GLY A 53 16.18 -9.58 9.82
C GLY A 53 15.90 -8.10 10.09
N GLY A 54 14.67 -7.71 10.43
CA GLY A 54 14.28 -6.35 10.76
C GLY A 54 14.08 -5.43 9.55
N ARG A 55 13.98 -4.13 9.83
CA ARG A 55 13.55 -3.09 8.87
C ARG A 55 14.44 -2.97 7.64
N TYR A 56 15.75 -3.12 7.79
CA TYR A 56 16.67 -3.04 6.66
C TYR A 56 16.38 -4.16 5.64
N GLN A 57 16.18 -5.39 6.10
CA GLN A 57 15.88 -6.53 5.23
C GLN A 57 14.47 -6.45 4.64
N GLN A 58 13.54 -5.85 5.38
CA GLN A 58 12.22 -5.55 4.86
C GLN A 58 12.27 -4.55 3.69
N GLU A 59 13.07 -3.50 3.81
CA GLU A 59 13.32 -2.53 2.73
C GLU A 59 13.97 -3.20 1.51
N GLU A 60 15.07 -3.93 1.71
CA GLU A 60 15.78 -4.64 0.62
C GLU A 60 14.86 -5.66 -0.09
N CYS A 61 14.02 -6.37 0.67
CA CYS A 61 13.01 -7.27 0.13
C CYS A 61 12.01 -6.54 -0.78
N ALA A 62 11.50 -5.38 -0.34
CA ALA A 62 10.56 -4.58 -1.12
C ALA A 62 11.21 -4.04 -2.40
N ILE A 63 12.46 -3.55 -2.31
CA ILE A 63 13.24 -3.07 -3.45
C ILE A 63 13.49 -4.20 -4.46
N GLN A 64 13.92 -5.37 -3.99
CA GLN A 64 14.18 -6.53 -4.84
C GLN A 64 12.91 -6.95 -5.60
N ARG A 65 11.77 -7.07 -4.91
CA ARG A 65 10.47 -7.35 -5.54
C ARG A 65 10.08 -6.28 -6.57
N GLY A 66 10.34 -5.01 -6.27
CA GLY A 66 10.09 -3.90 -7.20
C GLY A 66 10.93 -4.00 -8.47
N ARG A 67 12.22 -4.35 -8.35
CA ARG A 67 13.10 -4.57 -9.49
C ARG A 67 12.65 -5.75 -10.35
N GLU A 68 12.29 -6.87 -9.72
CA GLU A 68 11.80 -8.07 -10.41
C GLU A 68 10.51 -7.78 -11.19
N ARG A 69 9.56 -7.07 -10.57
CA ARG A 69 8.29 -6.69 -11.21
C ARG A 69 8.51 -5.72 -12.36
N LEU A 70 9.36 -4.72 -12.19
CA LEU A 70 9.69 -3.78 -13.27
C LEU A 70 10.39 -4.49 -14.43
N ALA A 71 11.28 -5.46 -14.14
CA ALA A 71 11.93 -6.27 -15.15
C ALA A 71 10.90 -7.11 -15.95
N ALA A 72 9.96 -7.75 -15.25
CA ALA A 72 8.88 -8.51 -15.87
C ALA A 72 7.99 -7.63 -16.78
N GLU A 73 7.61 -6.42 -16.34
CA GLU A 73 6.83 -5.49 -17.16
C GLU A 73 7.55 -5.01 -18.42
N LYS A 74 8.88 -5.00 -18.41
CA LYS A 74 9.72 -4.62 -19.56
C LYS A 74 10.09 -5.81 -20.45
N GLY A 75 9.50 -6.98 -20.21
CA GLY A 75 9.69 -8.17 -21.02
C GLY A 75 11.00 -8.91 -20.76
N VAL A 76 11.65 -8.67 -19.62
CA VAL A 76 12.70 -9.57 -19.11
C VAL A 76 12.01 -10.74 -18.43
N GLU A 77 12.17 -11.93 -18.98
CA GLU A 77 11.53 -13.15 -18.49
C GLU A 77 12.23 -13.63 -17.21
N VAL A 78 11.68 -13.22 -16.07
CA VAL A 78 12.05 -13.78 -14.76
C VAL A 78 11.17 -15.00 -14.53
N SER A 79 11.56 -16.15 -15.08
CA SER A 79 10.86 -17.41 -14.76
C SER A 79 11.36 -17.92 -13.40
N SER A 80 10.44 -18.14 -12.46
CA SER A 80 10.72 -18.82 -11.20
C SER A 80 9.89 -20.08 -11.15
N ILE A 81 10.57 -21.22 -11.15
CA ILE A 81 9.97 -22.53 -11.00
C ILE A 81 9.98 -22.85 -9.50
N ALA A 82 8.84 -22.68 -8.83
CA ALA A 82 8.66 -23.16 -7.47
C ALA A 82 8.20 -24.61 -7.51
N VAL A 83 9.07 -25.55 -7.11
CA VAL A 83 8.76 -26.97 -6.96
C VAL A 83 8.33 -27.21 -5.52
N ILE A 84 7.04 -27.46 -5.31
CA ILE A 84 6.51 -27.85 -4.00
C ILE A 84 6.57 -29.37 -3.90
N LYS A 85 7.40 -29.90 -3.00
CA LYS A 85 7.46 -31.32 -2.66
C LYS A 85 6.69 -31.52 -1.36
N GLU A 86 5.48 -32.05 -1.48
CA GLU A 86 4.66 -32.46 -0.34
C GLU A 86 4.95 -33.92 -0.01
N ARG A 87 5.29 -34.22 1.26
CA ARG A 87 5.46 -35.59 1.75
C ARG A 87 4.54 -35.80 2.95
N VAL A 88 3.54 -36.67 2.76
CA VAL A 88 2.62 -37.14 3.80
C VAL A 88 3.10 -38.53 4.26
N VAL A 89 3.54 -38.66 5.51
CA VAL A 89 3.86 -39.97 6.12
C VAL A 89 3.12 -40.08 7.44
N SER A 90 2.17 -41.01 7.52
CA SER A 90 1.53 -41.49 8.75
C SER A 90 1.10 -40.40 9.74
N GLY A 91 0.36 -39.39 9.27
CA GLY A 91 -0.24 -38.34 10.12
C GLY A 91 0.64 -37.10 10.35
N HIS A 92 1.85 -37.06 9.79
CA HIS A 92 2.69 -35.87 9.75
C HIS A 92 2.77 -35.33 8.31
N GLU A 93 2.28 -34.10 8.10
CA GLU A 93 2.39 -33.37 6.85
C GLU A 93 3.69 -32.55 6.87
N SER A 94 4.53 -32.73 5.84
CA SER A 94 5.73 -31.91 5.65
C SER A 94 5.71 -31.36 4.23
N VAL A 95 5.70 -30.04 4.11
CA VAL A 95 5.76 -29.33 2.82
C VAL A 95 7.16 -28.72 2.71
N VAL A 96 7.97 -29.23 1.77
CA VAL A 96 9.26 -28.64 1.44
C VAL A 96 9.10 -27.89 0.11
N MET A 97 9.31 -26.57 0.15
CA MET A 97 9.23 -25.71 -1.02
C MET A 97 10.64 -25.45 -1.56
N ASP A 98 10.98 -26.03 -2.70
CA ASP A 98 12.21 -25.77 -3.43
C ASP A 98 11.92 -24.71 -4.50
N LYS A 99 12.35 -23.45 -4.28
CA LYS A 99 12.20 -22.38 -5.28
C LYS A 99 13.45 -22.30 -6.15
N GLU A 100 13.35 -22.69 -7.41
CA GLU A 100 14.38 -22.50 -8.44
C GLU A 100 14.05 -21.26 -9.27
N ILE A 101 15.01 -20.35 -9.46
CA ILE A 101 14.80 -19.12 -10.23
C ILE A 101 15.63 -19.24 -11.51
N THR A 102 14.98 -19.46 -12.65
CA THR A 102 15.60 -19.53 -13.97
C THR A 102 15.31 -18.24 -14.73
N SER A 103 16.09 -17.20 -14.50
CA SER A 103 15.96 -15.95 -15.26
C SER A 103 16.56 -16.10 -16.68
N ASN A 104 15.72 -16.07 -17.72
CA ASN A 104 16.17 -16.00 -19.11
C ASN A 104 16.47 -14.53 -19.42
N ILE A 105 17.72 -14.13 -19.15
CA ILE A 105 18.20 -12.78 -19.38
C ILE A 105 18.44 -12.63 -20.89
N LYS A 106 17.42 -12.22 -21.64
CA LYS A 106 17.69 -11.41 -22.84
C LYS A 106 18.54 -10.25 -22.33
N ASN A 107 19.74 -10.07 -22.90
CA ASN A 107 20.86 -9.25 -22.41
C ASN A 107 20.55 -7.73 -22.30
N THR A 108 19.45 -7.38 -21.65
CA THR A 108 18.82 -6.06 -21.59
C THR A 108 18.96 -5.55 -20.17
N ILE A 109 19.82 -4.54 -20.01
CA ILE A 109 20.06 -3.90 -18.72
C ILE A 109 18.94 -2.88 -18.48
N ILE A 110 18.06 -3.17 -17.53
CA ILE A 110 17.03 -2.22 -17.08
C ILE A 110 17.59 -1.44 -15.89
N LYS A 111 17.75 -0.14 -16.07
CA LYS A 111 18.09 0.78 -14.99
C LYS A 111 16.81 1.17 -14.24
N ALA A 112 16.82 1.05 -12.93
CA ALA A 112 15.70 1.37 -12.06
C ALA A 112 16.18 2.21 -10.87
N ARG A 113 15.29 3.02 -10.32
CA ARG A 113 15.52 3.73 -9.05
C ARG A 113 14.29 3.66 -8.17
N VAL A 114 14.48 3.68 -6.85
CA VAL A 114 13.40 3.94 -5.90
C VAL A 114 13.07 5.42 -5.95
N LYS A 115 11.81 5.74 -6.23
CA LYS A 115 11.31 7.11 -6.30
C LYS A 115 10.84 7.60 -4.93
N GLU A 116 10.11 6.76 -4.21
CA GLU A 116 9.55 7.07 -2.90
C GLU A 116 9.28 5.76 -2.14
N PHE A 117 9.20 5.84 -0.82
CA PHE A 117 8.85 4.73 0.06
C PHE A 117 7.73 5.14 1.01
N TYR A 118 6.98 4.17 1.50
CA TYR A 118 5.94 4.35 2.50
C TYR A 118 5.96 3.17 3.45
N TYR A 119 5.96 3.45 4.75
CA TYR A 119 5.90 2.41 5.76
C TYR A 119 4.58 2.48 6.52
N ASP A 120 3.78 1.43 6.36
CA ASP A 120 2.53 1.24 7.08
C ASP A 120 2.84 0.61 8.43
N VAL A 121 2.88 1.45 9.47
CA VAL A 121 3.17 1.00 10.85
C VAL A 121 2.13 0.00 11.36
N PRO A 122 0.80 0.23 11.21
CA PRO A 122 -0.20 -0.75 11.62
C PRO A 122 -0.05 -2.14 11.01
N ARG A 123 0.36 -2.23 9.74
CA ARG A 123 0.50 -3.51 9.02
C ARG A 123 1.92 -4.07 9.07
N ASP A 124 2.85 -3.33 9.64
CA ASP A 124 4.29 -3.57 9.54
C ASP A 124 4.71 -3.92 8.10
N GLU A 125 4.35 -3.04 7.17
CA GLU A 125 4.59 -3.25 5.75
C GLU A 125 5.31 -2.08 5.10
N TYR A 126 6.39 -2.39 4.38
CA TYR A 126 7.24 -1.43 3.71
C TYR A 126 6.95 -1.46 2.21
N TYR A 127 6.49 -0.34 1.67
CA TYR A 127 6.16 -0.15 0.27
C TYR A 127 7.22 0.71 -0.41
N VAL A 128 7.57 0.35 -1.64
CA VAL A 128 8.48 1.12 -2.49
C VAL A 128 7.85 1.39 -3.84
N TRP A 129 8.05 2.60 -4.34
CA TRP A 129 7.74 2.97 -5.72
C TRP A 129 9.02 2.91 -6.56
N VAL A 130 9.11 1.95 -7.46
CA VAL A 130 10.27 1.76 -8.34
C VAL A 130 9.94 2.25 -9.74
N VAL A 131 10.78 3.14 -10.28
CA VAL A 131 10.61 3.71 -11.63
C VAL A 131 11.81 3.39 -12.52
N PRO A 132 11.61 3.25 -13.84
CA PRO A 132 12.72 3.16 -14.78
C PRO A 132 13.53 4.48 -14.78
N ASN A 133 14.84 4.35 -14.98
CA ASN A 133 15.77 5.48 -15.11
C ASN A 133 15.80 6.04 -16.52
#